data_AF-A0A183HCF9-F1
#
_entry.id   AF-A0A183HCF9-F1
#
_cell.length_a   1.000
_cell.length_b   1.000
_cell.length_c   1.000
_cell.angle_alpha   90.00
_cell.angle_beta   90.00
_cell.angle_gamma   90.00
#
_symmetry.space_group_name_H-M   'P 1'
#
loop_
_entity.id
_entity.type
_entity.pdbx_description
1 polymer ?
#
loop_
_entity_poly.entity_id
_entity_poly.type
_entity_poly.pdbx_seq_one_letter_code
_entity_poly.pdbx_strand_id
1 'polypeptide(L)'
;LFQIPFEKPVPPGFYDPSEDKFEKDTTFKKQTRAEIEGVRRDDIENEERKKDREKLKKRRSEGNPESIFEQKIEKKRSKLILPSPQISDKEMEEIVKIGQATDTIREFSDNNPTSTLLHDYQMPMHENTGRTARTPSMYADVLQKEAENLLALQNAPTPLKGGINTPLHDLNLQSALPQDRSIATPNTVLSNIAATPSSVLQGTPGQSEPPTPSGTPFRDQLSINNPQLSYDSRGELKKALSSLPAPRNEFVIMAPPEETEASQEETADWVEDASEVDVQKKEANELLRIQKLKKESQVIQRGLPKPSKINEQSFKAVSSKSDIGKVNSP
;
A
#
# COMPACT_ATOMS: atom_id res chain seq x y z
N LEU A 1 23.53 -36.60 -17.79
CA LEU A 1 22.17 -36.02 -17.89
C LEU A 1 21.95 -35.23 -16.61
N PHE A 2 21.96 -33.90 -16.69
CA PHE A 2 21.65 -33.06 -15.53
C PHE A 2 20.13 -32.91 -15.46
N GLN A 3 19.53 -33.47 -14.41
CA GLN A 3 18.10 -33.38 -14.15
C GLN A 3 17.85 -32.34 -13.05
N ILE A 4 16.64 -31.78 -13.01
CA ILE A 4 16.21 -30.90 -11.93
C ILE A 4 16.19 -31.72 -10.62
N PRO A 5 16.96 -31.32 -9.59
CA PRO A 5 16.94 -32.03 -8.31
C PRO A 5 15.56 -31.95 -7.66
N PHE A 6 15.04 -33.08 -7.15
CA PHE A 6 13.75 -33.17 -6.45
C PHE A 6 12.57 -32.53 -7.21
N GLU A 7 12.50 -32.80 -8.52
CA GLU A 7 11.44 -32.29 -9.38
C GLU A 7 10.05 -32.68 -8.85
N LYS A 8 9.23 -31.67 -8.59
CA LYS A 8 7.80 -31.83 -8.30
C LYS A 8 7.03 -31.34 -9.53
N PRO A 9 6.31 -32.23 -10.25
CA PRO A 9 5.51 -31.79 -11.37
C PRO A 9 4.38 -30.88 -10.89
N VAL A 10 4.06 -29.87 -11.68
CA VAL A 10 2.93 -28.96 -11.41
C VAL A 10 1.65 -29.81 -11.41
N PRO A 11 0.80 -29.73 -10.36
CA PRO A 11 -0.44 -30.49 -10.34
C PRO A 11 -1.37 -30.05 -11.47
N PRO A 12 -2.05 -30.99 -12.16
CA PRO A 12 -2.96 -30.64 -13.24
C PRO A 12 -4.09 -29.76 -12.71
N GLY A 13 -4.25 -28.58 -13.32
CA GLY A 13 -5.30 -27.62 -13.00
C GLY A 13 -6.52 -27.77 -13.92
N PHE A 14 -7.39 -26.76 -13.87
CA PHE A 14 -8.57 -26.67 -14.75
C PHE A 14 -8.21 -26.24 -16.18
N TYR A 15 -7.06 -25.59 -16.36
CA TYR A 15 -6.53 -25.13 -17.65
C TYR A 15 -5.32 -25.97 -18.04
N ASP A 16 -5.14 -26.18 -19.34
CA ASP A 16 -4.00 -26.90 -19.89
C ASP A 16 -2.76 -25.99 -19.92
N PRO A 17 -1.70 -26.29 -19.16
CA PRO A 17 -0.47 -25.49 -19.14
C PRO A 17 0.38 -25.68 -20.41
N SER A 18 -0.01 -26.58 -21.34
CA SER A 18 0.76 -26.89 -22.55
C SER A 18 0.87 -25.72 -23.55
N GLU A 19 0.01 -24.71 -23.42
CA GLU A 19 0.06 -23.49 -24.24
C GLU A 19 1.12 -22.48 -23.75
N ASP A 20 1.54 -22.55 -22.48
CA ASP A 20 2.51 -21.63 -21.90
C ASP A 20 3.95 -22.05 -22.25
N LYS A 21 4.61 -21.26 -23.10
CA LYS A 21 5.97 -21.50 -23.57
C LYS A 21 6.89 -20.41 -23.07
N PHE A 22 7.84 -20.78 -22.23
CA PHE A 22 8.91 -19.88 -21.80
C PHE A 22 10.00 -19.78 -22.88
N GLU A 23 10.10 -18.63 -23.54
CA GLU A 23 11.19 -18.32 -24.47
C GLU A 23 12.44 -17.90 -23.70
N LYS A 24 13.53 -18.67 -23.85
CA LYS A 24 14.82 -18.36 -23.23
C LYS A 24 15.64 -17.44 -24.13
N ASP A 25 16.05 -16.30 -23.60
CA ASP A 25 17.06 -15.47 -24.23
C ASP A 25 18.41 -16.20 -24.27
N THR A 26 18.78 -16.72 -25.44
CA THR A 26 20.06 -17.44 -25.65
C THR A 26 21.22 -16.51 -26.00
N THR A 27 20.97 -15.20 -26.02
CA THR A 27 21.99 -14.21 -26.39
C THR A 27 22.93 -13.96 -25.22
N PHE A 28 24.21 -14.30 -25.39
CA PHE A 28 25.25 -14.01 -24.40
C PHE A 28 25.54 -12.49 -24.36
N LYS A 29 24.84 -11.78 -23.46
CA LYS A 29 25.20 -10.42 -23.07
C LYS A 29 26.32 -10.52 -22.03
N LYS A 30 27.31 -9.62 -22.10
CA LYS A 30 28.35 -9.51 -21.06
C LYS A 30 27.70 -8.94 -19.80
N GLN A 31 27.15 -9.80 -18.97
CA GLN A 31 26.56 -9.42 -17.70
C GLN A 31 27.58 -9.61 -16.58
N THR A 32 27.67 -8.63 -15.70
CA THR A 32 28.47 -8.78 -14.48
C THR A 32 27.73 -9.65 -13.48
N ARG A 33 28.46 -10.26 -12.53
CA ARG A 33 27.83 -11.05 -11.46
C ARG A 33 26.84 -10.22 -10.64
N ALA A 34 27.13 -8.94 -10.43
CA ALA A 34 26.26 -8.03 -9.70
C ALA A 34 24.93 -7.77 -10.43
N GLU A 35 24.90 -7.76 -11.76
CA GLU A 35 23.66 -7.63 -12.53
C GLU A 35 22.79 -8.89 -12.44
N ILE A 36 23.42 -10.07 -12.34
CA ILE A 36 22.73 -11.36 -12.23
C ILE A 36 22.18 -11.56 -10.81
N GLU A 37 22.96 -11.20 -9.79
CA GLU A 37 22.59 -11.32 -8.36
C GLU A 37 21.65 -10.18 -7.92
N GLY A 38 21.63 -9.07 -8.67
CA GLY A 38 20.98 -7.83 -8.27
C GLY A 38 21.81 -7.02 -7.26
N VAL A 39 21.35 -5.80 -6.97
CA VAL A 39 21.98 -4.93 -5.96
C VAL A 39 21.65 -5.46 -4.55
N ARG A 40 22.65 -5.52 -3.65
CA ARG A 40 22.41 -5.94 -2.27
C ARG A 40 21.59 -4.88 -1.54
N ARG A 41 20.71 -5.33 -0.64
CA ARG A 41 19.89 -4.44 0.20
C ARG A 41 20.75 -3.44 1.00
N ASP A 42 21.90 -3.89 1.48
CA ASP A 42 22.84 -3.05 2.25
C ASP A 42 23.42 -1.90 1.41
N ASP A 43 23.67 -2.14 0.12
CA ASP A 43 24.19 -1.13 -0.80
C ASP A 43 23.12 -0.06 -1.07
N ILE A 44 21.87 -0.49 -1.28
CA ILE A 44 20.70 0.41 -1.45
C ILE A 44 20.52 1.29 -0.21
N GLU A 45 20.53 0.68 0.99
CA GLU A 45 20.38 1.43 2.25
C GLU A 45 21.53 2.43 2.48
N ASN A 46 22.77 2.04 2.16
CA ASN A 46 23.93 2.92 2.28
C ASN A 46 23.83 4.12 1.33
N GLU A 47 23.35 3.92 0.10
CA GLU A 47 23.12 4.99 -0.86
C GLU A 47 22.02 5.94 -0.39
N GLU A 48 20.90 5.42 0.10
CA GLU A 48 19.81 6.24 0.65
C GLU A 48 20.27 7.04 1.87
N ARG A 49 21.01 6.41 2.79
CA ARG A 49 21.58 7.10 3.95
C ARG A 49 22.57 8.20 3.56
N LYS A 50 23.32 8.00 2.47
CA LYS A 50 24.22 9.02 1.94
C LYS A 50 23.44 10.18 1.31
N LYS A 51 22.41 9.89 0.50
CA LYS A 51 21.51 10.89 -0.09
C LYS A 51 20.86 11.77 0.99
N ASP A 52 20.35 11.17 2.06
CA ASP A 52 19.72 11.92 3.15
C ASP A 52 20.72 12.78 3.94
N ARG A 53 21.93 12.28 4.16
CA ARG A 53 23.01 13.06 4.78
C ARG A 53 23.39 14.27 3.94
N GLU A 54 23.47 14.09 2.63
CA GLU A 54 23.77 15.18 1.69
C GLU A 54 22.64 16.21 1.64
N LYS A 55 21.37 15.77 1.60
CA LYS A 55 20.20 16.66 1.69
C LYS A 55 20.19 17.48 2.98
N LEU A 56 20.48 16.85 4.12
CA LEU A 56 20.53 17.54 5.42
C LEU A 56 21.71 18.52 5.48
N LYS A 57 22.88 18.12 4.94
CA LYS A 57 24.06 18.99 4.87
C LYS A 57 23.80 20.21 3.98
N LYS A 58 23.18 20.00 2.82
CA LYS A 58 22.79 21.06 1.88
C LYS A 58 21.78 22.02 2.51
N ARG A 59 20.72 21.51 3.16
CA ARG A 59 19.75 22.31 3.92
C ARG A 59 20.43 23.12 5.03
N ARG A 60 21.40 22.54 5.74
CA ARG A 60 22.16 23.23 6.79
C ARG A 60 23.10 24.31 6.24
N SER A 61 23.68 24.12 5.06
CA SER A 61 24.56 25.12 4.43
C SER A 61 23.81 26.23 3.70
N GLU A 62 22.63 25.94 3.17
CA GLU A 62 21.79 26.90 2.43
C GLU A 62 20.77 27.61 3.33
N GLY A 63 20.41 27.02 4.48
CA GLY A 63 19.46 27.59 5.42
C GLY A 63 20.13 28.55 6.40
N ASN A 64 19.83 29.84 6.27
CA ASN A 64 20.01 30.80 7.36
C ASN A 64 19.36 30.22 8.64
N PRO A 65 20.09 30.12 9.77
CA PRO A 65 19.61 29.46 10.98
C PRO A 65 18.42 30.17 11.67
N GLU A 66 17.98 31.33 11.20
CA GLU A 66 16.89 32.12 11.81
C GLU A 66 15.48 31.72 11.35
N SER A 67 15.31 31.04 10.21
CA SER A 67 13.96 30.76 9.67
C SER A 67 13.19 29.66 10.42
N ILE A 68 13.86 28.86 11.26
CA ILE A 68 13.17 27.93 12.17
C ILE A 68 12.42 28.68 13.29
N PHE A 69 12.83 29.93 13.59
CA PHE A 69 12.17 30.81 14.55
C PHE A 69 11.26 31.87 13.90
N GLU A 70 11.23 31.96 12.56
CA GLU A 70 10.25 32.80 11.87
C GLU A 70 8.87 32.19 12.05
N GLN A 71 8.08 32.85 12.90
CA GLN A 71 6.70 32.52 13.21
C GLN A 71 5.95 32.19 11.93
N LYS A 72 5.45 30.95 11.85
CA LYS A 72 4.59 30.47 10.76
C LYS A 72 3.53 31.53 10.48
N ILE A 73 3.63 32.17 9.32
CA ILE A 73 2.63 33.11 8.83
C ILE A 73 1.31 32.35 8.83
N GLU A 74 0.42 32.72 9.75
CA GLU A 74 -0.89 32.10 9.91
C GLU A 74 -1.66 32.23 8.60
N LYS A 75 -1.82 31.12 7.89
CA LYS A 75 -2.68 31.06 6.71
C LYS A 75 -4.10 31.37 7.16
N LYS A 76 -4.59 32.58 6.86
CA LYS A 76 -5.95 33.01 7.21
C LYS A 76 -6.95 32.14 6.44
N ARG A 77 -7.57 31.19 7.15
CA ARG A 77 -8.66 30.34 6.65
C ARG A 77 -9.85 31.18 6.19
N SER A 78 -10.52 30.75 5.13
CA SER A 78 -11.79 31.32 4.67
C SER A 78 -12.86 31.22 5.76
N LYS A 79 -13.76 32.21 5.83
CA LYS A 79 -14.80 32.27 6.86
C LYS A 79 -15.73 31.08 6.73
N LEU A 80 -15.79 30.25 7.79
CA LEU A 80 -16.75 29.17 7.93
C LEU A 80 -18.16 29.77 8.02
N ILE A 81 -19.05 29.39 7.11
CA ILE A 81 -20.48 29.71 7.19
C ILE A 81 -21.11 28.66 8.10
N LEU A 82 -21.07 28.91 9.41
CA LEU A 82 -21.75 28.07 10.39
C LEU A 82 -23.20 28.51 10.55
N PRO A 83 -24.12 27.57 10.82
CA PRO A 83 -25.48 27.91 11.23
C PRO A 83 -25.44 28.77 12.50
N SER A 84 -26.39 29.70 12.62
CA SER A 84 -26.48 30.60 13.76
C SER A 84 -26.54 29.80 15.07
N PRO A 85 -25.86 30.26 16.14
CA PRO A 85 -25.93 29.61 17.43
C PRO A 85 -27.39 29.42 17.84
N GLN A 86 -27.76 28.19 18.21
CA GLN A 86 -29.13 27.86 18.62
C GLN A 86 -29.40 28.16 20.10
N ILE A 87 -28.48 28.87 20.76
CA ILE A 87 -28.54 29.21 22.17
C ILE A 87 -28.91 30.69 22.32
N SER A 88 -29.78 30.98 23.28
CA SER A 88 -30.17 32.36 23.63
C SER A 88 -29.08 33.02 24.49
N ASP A 89 -28.92 34.35 24.39
CA ASP A 89 -27.93 35.10 25.19
C ASP A 89 -28.10 34.88 26.71
N LYS A 90 -29.32 34.60 27.16
CA LYS A 90 -29.62 34.27 28.57
C LYS A 90 -29.04 32.93 29.00
N GLU A 91 -29.14 31.93 28.15
CA GLU A 91 -28.57 30.60 28.39
C GLU A 91 -27.05 30.67 28.32
N MET A 92 -26.51 31.54 27.45
CA MET A 92 -25.08 31.81 27.38
C MET A 92 -24.57 32.47 28.68
N GLU A 93 -25.26 33.47 29.21
CA GLU A 93 -24.93 34.10 30.50
C GLU A 93 -24.97 33.09 31.66
N GLU A 94 -25.94 32.19 31.65
CA GLU A 94 -26.07 31.13 32.65
C GLU A 94 -24.91 30.14 32.56
N ILE A 95 -24.53 29.70 31.35
CA ILE A 95 -23.36 28.83 31.13
C ILE A 95 -22.07 29.52 31.58
N VAL A 96 -21.89 30.81 31.28
CA VAL A 96 -20.72 31.57 31.72
C VAL A 96 -20.68 31.68 33.24
N LYS A 97 -21.83 31.91 33.88
CA LYS A 97 -21.92 31.97 35.35
C LYS A 97 -21.65 30.62 35.99
N ILE A 98 -22.14 29.53 35.40
CA ILE A 98 -21.86 28.16 35.85
C ILE A 98 -20.38 27.84 35.69
N GLY A 99 -19.76 28.18 34.56
CA GLY A 99 -18.33 27.99 34.29
C GLY A 99 -17.45 28.75 35.29
N GLN A 100 -17.76 30.02 35.56
CA GLN A 100 -17.05 30.81 36.58
C GLN A 100 -17.26 30.25 38.00
N ALA A 101 -18.45 29.76 38.32
CA ALA A 101 -18.70 29.12 39.61
C ALA A 101 -17.90 27.81 39.75
N THR A 102 -17.78 27.01 38.69
CA THR A 102 -16.96 25.78 38.72
C THR A 102 -15.47 26.07 38.81
N ASP A 103 -14.99 27.13 38.15
CA ASP A 103 -13.58 27.52 38.18
C ASP A 103 -13.19 28.03 39.57
N THR A 104 -14.01 28.89 40.18
CA THR A 104 -13.76 29.38 41.55
C THR A 104 -13.76 28.25 42.57
N ILE A 105 -14.72 27.31 42.50
CA ILE A 105 -14.78 26.14 43.40
C ILE A 105 -13.53 25.25 43.24
N ARG A 106 -13.00 25.09 42.02
CA ARG A 106 -11.78 24.32 41.77
C ARG A 106 -10.50 25.05 42.17
N GLU A 107 -10.45 26.37 42.02
CA GLU A 107 -9.33 27.20 42.50
C GLU A 107 -9.20 27.13 44.02
N PHE A 108 -10.32 27.01 44.75
CA PHE A 108 -10.31 26.74 46.19
C PHE A 108 -9.99 25.27 46.55
N SER A 109 -10.21 24.32 45.64
CA SER A 109 -10.00 22.89 45.89
C SER A 109 -8.58 22.42 45.57
N ASP A 110 -7.95 22.93 44.50
CA ASP A 110 -6.68 22.39 43.97
C ASP A 110 -5.72 23.51 43.52
N ASN A 111 -4.64 23.73 44.28
CA ASN A 111 -3.56 24.70 43.98
C ASN A 111 -2.59 24.24 42.87
N ASN A 112 -3.03 23.39 41.93
CA ASN A 112 -2.17 22.85 40.88
C ASN A 112 -2.42 23.56 39.53
N PRO A 113 -1.48 24.39 39.03
CA PRO A 113 -1.66 25.16 37.80
C PRO A 113 -1.83 24.29 36.54
N THR A 114 -1.43 23.01 36.59
CA THR A 114 -1.61 22.07 35.47
C THR A 114 -3.05 21.58 35.28
N SER A 115 -3.94 21.78 36.26
CA SER A 115 -5.37 21.45 36.17
C SER A 115 -6.12 22.30 35.13
N THR A 116 -5.62 23.51 34.85
CA THR A 116 -6.19 24.42 33.83
C THR A 116 -6.13 23.85 32.40
N LEU A 117 -5.18 22.97 32.12
CA LEU A 117 -5.03 22.32 30.81
C LEU A 117 -5.81 20.99 30.70
N LEU A 118 -6.34 20.49 31.81
CA LEU A 118 -7.21 19.30 31.87
C LEU A 118 -8.70 19.63 31.63
N HIS A 119 -9.04 20.90 31.41
CA HIS A 119 -10.41 21.38 31.21
C HIS A 119 -11.13 20.67 30.04
N ASP A 120 -10.39 20.31 28.99
CA ASP A 120 -10.96 19.72 27.78
C ASP A 120 -11.18 18.20 27.86
N TYR A 121 -10.68 17.54 28.92
CA TYR A 121 -10.69 16.07 29.03
C TYR A 121 -11.61 15.52 30.12
N GLN A 122 -12.22 16.37 30.96
CA GLN A 122 -13.25 15.89 31.89
C GLN A 122 -14.62 15.84 31.21
N MET A 123 -15.01 14.61 30.91
CA MET A 123 -16.34 14.23 30.41
C MET A 123 -17.46 15.01 31.12
N PRO A 124 -18.44 15.56 30.37
CA PRO A 124 -19.62 16.17 30.98
C PRO A 124 -20.42 15.08 31.70
N MET A 125 -20.33 15.07 33.03
CA MET A 125 -21.28 14.36 33.86
C MET A 125 -22.54 15.21 33.99
N HIS A 126 -23.66 14.61 33.57
CA HIS A 126 -25.04 15.00 33.80
C HIS A 126 -25.70 16.06 32.89
N GLU A 127 -26.33 15.60 31.80
CA GLU A 127 -27.74 15.91 31.50
C GLU A 127 -28.42 14.70 30.84
N ASN A 128 -29.36 14.09 31.57
CA ASN A 128 -30.24 13.05 31.05
C ASN A 128 -31.28 13.70 30.12
N THR A 129 -30.95 13.83 28.84
CA THR A 129 -31.95 13.90 27.77
C THR A 129 -31.78 12.67 26.90
N GLY A 130 -32.89 11.99 26.55
CA GLY A 130 -32.95 10.69 25.89
C GLY A 130 -32.38 10.66 24.47
N ARG A 131 -31.09 10.95 24.34
CA ARG A 131 -30.30 10.77 23.13
C ARG A 131 -29.74 9.36 23.16
N THR A 132 -29.95 8.62 22.08
CA THR A 132 -29.29 7.35 21.78
C THR A 132 -27.85 7.39 22.29
N ALA A 133 -27.52 6.55 23.28
CA ALA A 133 -26.18 6.47 23.84
C ALA A 133 -25.20 6.23 22.68
N ARG A 134 -24.45 7.28 22.31
CA ARG A 134 -23.30 7.10 21.42
C ARG A 134 -22.35 6.19 22.19
N THR A 135 -21.96 5.10 21.56
CA THR A 135 -20.98 4.16 22.08
C THR A 135 -19.79 4.94 22.63
N PRO A 136 -19.38 4.76 23.91
CA PRO A 136 -18.07 5.23 24.31
C PRO A 136 -17.09 4.62 23.34
N SER A 137 -16.27 5.46 22.71
CA SER A 137 -15.13 5.05 21.92
C SER A 137 -14.22 4.23 22.83
N MET A 138 -14.44 2.92 22.89
CA MET A 138 -13.57 1.96 23.58
C MET A 138 -12.27 1.76 22.80
N TYR A 139 -11.93 2.67 21.89
CA TYR A 139 -10.60 2.83 21.35
C TYR A 139 -9.72 3.40 22.46
N ALA A 140 -9.19 2.53 23.32
CA ALA A 140 -7.91 2.82 23.93
C ALA A 140 -6.94 3.03 22.76
N ASP A 141 -6.41 4.25 22.64
CA ASP A 141 -5.70 4.71 21.46
C ASP A 141 -4.48 3.82 21.20
N VAL A 142 -4.62 2.90 20.22
CA VAL A 142 -3.64 1.85 19.94
C VAL A 142 -2.32 2.49 19.53
N LEU A 143 -2.40 3.59 18.78
CA LEU A 143 -1.26 4.40 18.36
C LEU A 143 -0.55 5.03 19.57
N GLN A 144 -1.30 5.50 20.58
CA GLN A 144 -0.70 6.06 21.78
C GLN A 144 0.08 4.99 22.57
N LYS A 145 -0.51 3.80 22.74
CA LYS A 145 0.15 2.68 23.43
C LYS A 145 1.35 2.15 22.66
N GLU A 146 1.28 2.12 21.33
CA GLU A 146 2.41 1.76 20.47
C GLU A 146 3.55 2.77 20.57
N ALA A 147 3.22 4.07 20.54
CA ALA A 147 4.21 5.14 20.72
C ALA A 147 4.88 5.07 22.11
N GLU A 148 4.11 4.77 23.16
CA GLU A 148 4.64 4.56 24.51
C GLU A 148 5.59 3.35 24.57
N ASN A 149 5.21 2.23 23.94
CA ASN A 149 6.08 1.05 23.82
C ASN A 149 7.36 1.35 23.05
N LEU A 150 7.29 2.10 21.94
CA LEU A 150 8.46 2.50 21.15
C LEU A 150 9.41 3.37 21.97
N LEU A 151 8.87 4.34 22.72
CA LEU A 151 9.65 5.22 23.58
C LEU A 151 10.32 4.42 24.72
N ALA A 152 9.60 3.47 25.32
CA ALA A 152 10.14 2.59 26.34
C ALA A 152 11.28 1.69 25.80
N LEU A 153 11.14 1.19 24.57
CA LEU A 153 12.17 0.39 23.89
C LEU A 153 13.39 1.23 23.46
N GLN A 154 13.18 2.47 23.01
CA GLN A 154 14.25 3.38 22.63
C GLN A 154 15.15 3.74 23.82
N ASN A 155 14.55 3.88 25.01
CA ASN A 155 15.27 4.23 26.23
C ASN A 155 15.81 3.01 26.99
N ALA A 156 15.42 1.79 26.60
CA ALA A 156 15.90 0.56 27.22
C ALA A 156 17.36 0.27 26.82
N PRO A 157 18.25 -0.05 27.78
CA PRO A 157 19.62 -0.45 27.45
C PRO A 157 19.64 -1.78 26.69
N THR A 158 20.72 -2.03 25.95
CA THR A 158 20.86 -3.26 25.16
C THR A 158 20.72 -4.51 26.05
N PRO A 159 20.12 -5.60 25.52
CA PRO A 159 19.86 -6.81 26.30
C PRO A 159 21.14 -7.45 26.88
N LEU A 160 22.32 -7.13 26.32
CA LEU A 160 23.62 -7.59 26.80
C LEU A 160 23.99 -7.03 28.18
N LYS A 161 23.43 -5.89 28.58
CA LYS A 161 23.70 -5.27 29.89
C LYS A 161 23.10 -6.09 31.06
N GLY A 162 22.16 -6.99 30.77
CA GLY A 162 21.42 -7.76 31.77
C GLY A 162 20.46 -6.89 32.59
N GLY A 163 19.34 -7.47 33.05
CA GLY A 163 18.34 -6.78 33.86
C GLY A 163 16.92 -7.31 33.68
N ILE A 164 15.97 -6.69 34.38
CA ILE A 164 14.53 -6.91 34.18
C ILE A 164 14.07 -6.18 32.92
N ASN A 165 13.23 -6.85 32.11
CA ASN A 165 12.72 -6.29 30.86
C ASN A 165 11.76 -5.12 31.14
N THR A 166 11.74 -4.10 30.27
CA THR A 166 10.78 -2.99 30.38
C THR A 166 9.35 -3.50 30.20
N PRO A 167 8.40 -3.15 31.09
CA PRO A 167 7.00 -3.56 30.92
C PRO A 167 6.42 -2.85 29.68
N LEU A 168 5.82 -3.63 28.78
CA LEU A 168 5.20 -3.14 27.54
C LEU A 168 3.69 -3.38 27.58
N HIS A 169 2.93 -2.49 26.96
CA HIS A 169 1.49 -2.67 26.74
C HIS A 169 1.25 -3.82 25.76
N ASP A 170 0.34 -4.73 26.10
CA ASP A 170 -0.01 -5.85 25.24
C ASP A 170 -0.86 -5.38 24.06
N LEU A 171 -0.27 -5.41 22.86
CA LEU A 171 -0.92 -5.02 21.62
C LEU A 171 -1.51 -6.22 20.85
N ASN A 172 -1.57 -7.42 21.45
CA ASN A 172 -1.99 -8.67 20.80
C ASN A 172 -1.21 -8.95 19.50
N LEU A 173 0.11 -8.77 19.53
CA LEU A 173 1.04 -9.02 18.42
C LEU A 173 1.38 -10.52 18.26
N GLN A 174 0.42 -11.40 18.53
CA GLN A 174 0.62 -12.86 18.49
C GLN A 174 0.84 -13.41 17.07
N SER A 175 0.59 -12.60 16.03
CA SER A 175 0.68 -13.02 14.63
C SER A 175 1.16 -11.88 13.74
N ALA A 176 2.00 -12.22 12.75
CA ALA A 176 2.43 -11.30 11.69
C ALA A 176 1.33 -10.98 10.66
N LEU A 177 0.20 -11.69 10.73
CA LEU A 177 -0.98 -11.38 9.90
C LEU A 177 -1.86 -10.35 10.58
N PRO A 178 -2.42 -9.38 9.83
CA PRO A 178 -3.40 -8.44 10.37
C PRO A 178 -4.58 -9.23 10.95
N GLN A 179 -4.78 -9.13 12.27
CA GLN A 179 -5.91 -9.74 12.94
C GLN A 179 -7.11 -8.80 12.83
N ASP A 180 -8.22 -9.31 12.30
CA ASP A 180 -9.47 -8.56 12.19
C ASP A 180 -10.03 -8.32 13.60
N ARG A 181 -10.07 -7.05 14.02
CA ARG A 181 -10.71 -6.65 15.28
C ARG A 181 -12.19 -6.41 14.97
N SER A 182 -12.98 -7.49 15.00
CA SER A 182 -14.42 -7.39 14.79
C SER A 182 -15.06 -6.56 15.91
N ILE A 183 -15.51 -5.36 15.59
CA ILE A 183 -16.27 -4.50 16.49
C ILE A 183 -17.66 -5.12 16.61
N ALA A 184 -17.90 -5.87 17.68
CA ALA A 184 -19.22 -6.36 18.01
C ALA A 184 -20.09 -5.18 18.45
N THR A 185 -21.04 -4.76 17.61
CA THR A 185 -22.09 -3.83 18.02
C THR A 185 -22.92 -4.50 19.11
N PRO A 186 -22.96 -3.97 20.35
CA PRO A 186 -23.81 -4.56 21.38
C PRO A 186 -25.26 -4.42 20.93
N ASN A 187 -25.95 -5.56 20.87
CA ASN A 187 -27.34 -5.66 20.45
C ASN A 187 -28.24 -4.86 21.42
N THR A 188 -28.67 -3.66 21.02
CA THR A 188 -29.39 -2.70 21.89
C THR A 188 -30.80 -3.14 22.25
N VAL A 189 -31.32 -4.20 21.64
CA VAL A 189 -32.69 -4.67 21.86
C VAL A 189 -32.82 -5.48 23.16
N LEU A 190 -31.71 -6.03 23.70
CA LEU A 190 -31.72 -6.80 24.95
C LEU A 190 -31.61 -5.92 26.20
N SER A 191 -30.99 -4.74 26.11
CA SER A 191 -30.77 -3.84 27.27
C SER A 191 -32.05 -3.13 27.73
N ASN A 192 -33.07 -3.03 26.87
CA ASN A 192 -34.33 -2.37 27.19
C ASN A 192 -35.33 -3.27 27.93
N ILE A 193 -35.11 -4.60 27.97
CA ILE A 193 -36.01 -5.56 28.64
C ILE A 193 -35.62 -5.76 30.12
N ALA A 194 -34.39 -5.42 30.51
CA ALA A 194 -33.90 -5.57 31.88
C ALA A 194 -34.23 -4.38 32.81
N ALA A 195 -34.95 -3.37 32.34
CA ALA A 195 -35.15 -2.10 33.05
C ALA A 195 -36.63 -1.77 33.37
N THR A 196 -37.48 -2.77 33.65
CA THR A 196 -38.79 -2.53 34.26
C THR A 196 -38.74 -2.76 35.77
N PRO A 197 -38.80 -1.71 36.62
CA PRO A 197 -38.95 -1.85 38.06
C PRO A 197 -40.44 -1.93 38.42
N SER A 198 -41.01 -3.14 38.47
CA SER A 198 -42.28 -3.38 39.18
C SER A 198 -42.61 -4.87 39.27
N SER A 199 -42.47 -5.44 40.46
CA SER A 199 -43.56 -6.14 41.18
C SER A 199 -42.98 -7.20 42.12
N VAL A 200 -43.08 -6.89 43.41
CA VAL A 200 -43.10 -7.85 44.52
C VAL A 200 -44.15 -8.92 44.25
N LEU A 201 -43.81 -10.21 44.41
CA LEU A 201 -44.69 -11.28 44.92
C LEU A 201 -43.91 -12.61 45.05
N GLN A 202 -43.44 -12.84 46.28
CA GLN A 202 -43.45 -14.09 47.07
C GLN A 202 -43.85 -15.43 46.38
N GLY A 203 -42.98 -16.45 46.47
CA GLY A 203 -43.40 -17.86 46.28
C GLY A 203 -42.30 -18.93 46.06
N THR A 204 -41.65 -19.36 47.15
CA THR A 204 -41.11 -20.73 47.47
C THR A 204 -40.14 -21.51 46.55
N PRO A 205 -39.14 -22.25 47.12
CA PRO A 205 -38.15 -23.06 46.39
C PRO A 205 -38.52 -24.57 46.29
N GLY A 206 -38.20 -25.23 45.17
CA GLY A 206 -38.23 -26.69 45.00
C GLY A 206 -37.62 -27.07 43.65
N GLN A 207 -36.42 -27.65 43.61
CA GLN A 207 -36.06 -29.08 43.58
C GLN A 207 -36.08 -29.73 42.17
N SER A 208 -34.94 -30.38 41.86
CA SER A 208 -34.66 -31.53 40.98
C SER A 208 -34.58 -31.39 39.44
N GLU A 209 -33.39 -31.76 38.97
CA GLU A 209 -32.94 -32.38 37.70
C GLU A 209 -32.37 -31.52 36.54
N PRO A 210 -31.19 -31.90 35.99
CA PRO A 210 -30.55 -31.19 34.89
C PRO A 210 -31.00 -31.73 33.51
N PRO A 211 -31.41 -30.87 32.56
CA PRO A 211 -31.56 -31.30 31.17
C PRO A 211 -30.23 -31.19 30.42
N THR A 212 -29.94 -32.23 29.65
CA THR A 212 -28.83 -32.35 28.68
C THR A 212 -28.90 -31.25 27.61
N PRO A 213 -27.76 -30.70 27.13
CA PRO A 213 -27.76 -29.66 26.10
C PRO A 213 -27.74 -30.30 24.70
N SER A 214 -28.90 -30.72 24.19
CA SER A 214 -29.04 -31.02 22.77
C SER A 214 -30.46 -30.74 22.31
N GLY A 215 -30.66 -29.57 21.71
CA GLY A 215 -31.92 -29.18 21.10
C GLY A 215 -32.15 -27.69 21.20
N THR A 216 -31.67 -26.93 20.21
CA THR A 216 -32.18 -25.58 19.96
C THR A 216 -33.57 -25.72 19.32
N PRO A 217 -34.66 -25.20 19.92
CA PRO A 217 -35.98 -25.29 19.32
C PRO A 217 -36.20 -24.03 18.46
N PHE A 218 -35.56 -23.92 17.30
CA PHE A 218 -36.02 -23.01 16.26
C PHE A 218 -35.77 -23.60 14.87
N ARG A 219 -36.89 -23.94 14.23
CA ARG A 219 -37.03 -24.56 12.92
C ARG A 219 -36.65 -23.54 11.85
N ASP A 220 -35.53 -23.77 11.17
CA ASP A 220 -35.01 -22.91 10.10
C ASP A 220 -35.86 -23.07 8.82
N GLN A 221 -36.51 -21.98 8.39
CA GLN A 221 -37.30 -21.92 7.14
C GLN A 221 -36.40 -21.91 5.87
N LEU A 222 -35.07 -21.95 6.01
CA LEU A 222 -34.12 -21.90 4.89
C LEU A 222 -33.33 -23.21 4.66
N SER A 223 -33.67 -24.32 5.33
CA SER A 223 -33.08 -25.64 5.09
C SER A 223 -31.53 -25.69 5.12
N ILE A 224 -30.89 -24.80 5.89
CA ILE A 224 -29.42 -24.65 5.88
C ILE A 224 -28.73 -25.82 6.60
N ASN A 225 -29.43 -26.50 7.50
CA ASN A 225 -28.88 -27.59 8.32
C ASN A 225 -29.22 -29.00 7.81
N ASN A 226 -29.55 -29.18 6.52
CA ASN A 226 -29.76 -30.51 5.95
C ASN A 226 -28.49 -31.02 5.23
N PRO A 227 -27.67 -31.91 5.83
CA PRO A 227 -26.38 -32.32 5.29
C PRO A 227 -26.47 -33.16 4.00
N GLN A 228 -27.68 -33.46 3.51
CA GLN A 228 -27.93 -34.26 2.30
C GLN A 228 -28.07 -33.42 1.02
N LEU A 229 -28.26 -32.10 1.08
CA LEU A 229 -28.48 -31.25 -0.12
C LEU A 229 -27.19 -30.66 -0.73
N SER A 230 -26.04 -30.85 -0.11
CA SER A 230 -24.78 -30.20 -0.52
C SER A 230 -24.11 -30.86 -1.74
N TYR A 231 -24.51 -32.08 -2.10
CA TYR A 231 -23.91 -32.83 -3.21
C TYR A 231 -24.56 -32.52 -4.57
N ASP A 232 -25.87 -32.24 -4.59
CA ASP A 232 -26.61 -31.96 -5.83
C ASP A 232 -26.33 -30.55 -6.38
N SER A 233 -26.11 -29.56 -5.49
CA SER A 233 -25.78 -28.18 -5.90
C SER A 233 -24.47 -28.08 -6.68
N ARG A 234 -23.49 -28.95 -6.42
CA ARG A 234 -22.24 -29.00 -7.20
C ARG A 234 -22.45 -29.55 -8.61
N GLY A 235 -23.38 -30.49 -8.79
CA GLY A 235 -23.73 -31.02 -10.11
C GLY A 235 -24.44 -29.96 -10.96
N GLU A 236 -25.37 -29.24 -10.36
CA GLU A 236 -26.09 -28.13 -10.99
C GLU A 236 -25.16 -26.96 -11.33
N LEU A 237 -24.26 -26.57 -10.40
CA LEU A 237 -23.25 -25.53 -10.66
C LEU A 237 -22.29 -25.92 -11.79
N LYS A 238 -21.84 -27.18 -11.85
CA LYS A 238 -20.99 -27.65 -12.94
C LYS A 238 -21.69 -27.59 -14.29
N LYS A 239 -22.98 -27.97 -14.33
CA LYS A 239 -23.80 -27.90 -15.55
C LYS A 239 -24.08 -26.45 -15.97
N ALA A 240 -24.27 -25.55 -15.01
CA ALA A 240 -24.42 -24.12 -15.26
C ALA A 240 -23.11 -23.53 -15.80
N LEU A 241 -21.97 -23.81 -15.16
CA LEU A 241 -20.65 -23.29 -15.57
C LEU A 241 -20.16 -23.85 -16.91
N SER A 242 -20.46 -25.11 -17.22
CA SER A 242 -20.12 -25.70 -18.53
C SER A 242 -21.01 -25.23 -19.67
N SER A 243 -22.15 -24.59 -19.37
CA SER A 243 -23.02 -23.97 -20.36
C SER A 243 -22.59 -22.57 -20.80
N LEU A 244 -21.59 -21.98 -20.13
CA LEU A 244 -21.05 -20.69 -20.56
C LEU A 244 -20.17 -20.86 -21.81
N PRO A 245 -20.28 -19.96 -22.81
CA PRO A 245 -19.34 -19.88 -23.93
C PRO A 245 -17.90 -19.72 -23.44
N ALA A 246 -16.94 -20.29 -24.18
CA ALA A 246 -15.53 -20.20 -23.83
C ALA A 246 -15.10 -18.72 -23.67
N PRO A 247 -14.41 -18.36 -22.57
CA PRO A 247 -14.03 -16.98 -22.32
C PRO A 247 -13.08 -16.51 -23.43
N ARG A 248 -13.49 -15.49 -24.17
CA ARG A 248 -12.61 -14.76 -25.10
C ARG A 248 -12.20 -13.45 -24.46
N ASN A 249 -10.93 -13.34 -24.10
CA ASN A 249 -10.32 -12.10 -23.62
C ASN A 249 -10.07 -11.14 -24.80
N GLU A 250 -11.14 -10.58 -25.36
CA GLU A 250 -11.07 -9.51 -26.36
C GLU A 250 -11.51 -8.20 -25.71
N PHE A 251 -10.58 -7.50 -25.05
CA PHE A 251 -10.82 -6.15 -24.54
C PHE A 251 -10.41 -5.14 -25.62
N VAL A 252 -11.41 -4.51 -26.24
CA VAL A 252 -11.20 -3.30 -27.04
C VAL A 252 -11.15 -2.12 -26.06
N ILE A 253 -9.96 -1.57 -25.84
CA ILE A 253 -9.79 -0.35 -25.04
C ILE A 253 -10.39 0.80 -25.85
N MET A 254 -11.66 1.09 -25.59
CA MET A 254 -12.33 2.27 -26.14
C MET A 254 -12.00 3.43 -25.19
N ALA A 255 -10.90 4.11 -25.46
CA ALA A 255 -10.59 5.38 -24.81
C ALA A 255 -11.76 6.34 -25.11
N PRO A 256 -12.45 6.89 -24.08
CA PRO A 256 -13.44 7.94 -24.30
C PRO A 256 -12.80 9.09 -25.09
N PRO A 257 -13.51 9.69 -26.06
CA PRO A 257 -12.99 10.88 -26.72
C PRO A 257 -12.84 11.98 -25.65
N GLU A 258 -11.61 12.40 -25.39
CA GLU A 258 -11.37 13.54 -24.51
C GLU A 258 -11.97 14.80 -25.15
N GLU A 259 -13.00 15.33 -24.52
CA GLU A 259 -13.38 16.73 -24.67
C GLU A 259 -12.25 17.55 -24.04
N THR A 260 -11.40 18.12 -24.90
CA THR A 260 -10.38 19.08 -24.49
C THR A 260 -11.06 20.37 -24.03
N GLU A 261 -11.42 20.43 -22.75
CA GLU A 261 -11.49 21.71 -22.05
C GLU A 261 -10.06 22.09 -21.63
N ALA A 262 -9.56 23.17 -22.23
CA ALA A 262 -8.26 23.74 -21.96
C ALA A 262 -8.18 24.26 -20.51
N SER A 263 -7.81 23.38 -19.60
CA SER A 263 -7.30 23.77 -18.28
C SER A 263 -5.83 24.17 -18.45
N GLN A 264 -5.55 25.46 -18.28
CA GLN A 264 -4.20 25.96 -18.08
C GLN A 264 -3.68 25.43 -16.73
N GLU A 265 -3.18 24.21 -16.71
CA GLU A 265 -2.35 23.72 -15.63
C GLU A 265 -0.92 24.18 -15.91
N GLU A 266 -0.34 24.92 -14.96
CA GLU A 266 1.10 25.16 -14.92
C GLU A 266 1.79 23.79 -14.92
N THR A 267 2.31 23.40 -16.08
CA THR A 267 3.11 22.18 -16.22
C THR A 267 4.36 22.38 -15.39
N ALA A 268 4.36 21.83 -14.18
CA ALA A 268 5.59 21.62 -13.43
C ALA A 268 6.55 20.90 -14.38
N ASP A 269 7.67 21.55 -14.71
CA ASP A 269 8.72 20.96 -15.55
C ASP A 269 9.05 19.58 -15.00
N TRP A 270 8.56 18.54 -15.68
CA TRP A 270 8.78 17.17 -15.29
C TRP A 270 10.24 16.86 -15.59
N VAL A 271 11.07 16.91 -14.55
CA VAL A 271 12.49 16.59 -14.67
C VAL A 271 12.59 15.07 -14.76
N GLU A 272 12.76 14.56 -15.98
CA GLU A 272 13.03 13.15 -16.24
C GLU A 272 14.20 12.68 -15.38
N ASP A 273 14.07 11.49 -14.78
CA ASP A 273 15.12 10.92 -13.94
C ASP A 273 16.41 10.73 -14.76
N ALA A 274 17.56 11.09 -14.18
CA ALA A 274 18.85 11.02 -14.89
C ALA A 274 19.16 9.61 -15.44
N SER A 275 18.65 8.56 -14.80
CA SER A 275 18.75 7.18 -15.26
C SER A 275 17.96 6.92 -16.54
N GLU A 276 16.79 7.53 -16.71
CA GLU A 276 15.94 7.35 -17.89
C GLU A 276 16.56 8.05 -19.11
N VAL A 277 17.06 9.27 -18.91
CA VAL A 277 17.80 10.03 -19.93
C VAL A 277 19.04 9.26 -20.41
N ASP A 278 19.78 8.66 -19.49
CA ASP A 278 20.96 7.84 -19.82
C ASP A 278 20.60 6.58 -20.61
N VAL A 279 19.47 5.93 -20.29
CA VAL A 279 18.97 4.76 -21.04
C VAL A 279 18.59 5.17 -22.46
N GLN A 280 17.78 6.22 -22.63
CA GLN A 280 17.38 6.71 -23.94
C GLN A 280 18.59 7.10 -24.81
N LYS A 281 19.58 7.78 -24.22
CA LYS A 281 20.80 8.17 -24.91
C LYS A 281 21.63 6.96 -25.34
N LYS A 282 21.67 5.90 -24.54
CA LYS A 282 22.35 4.64 -24.91
C LYS A 282 21.64 3.96 -26.08
N GLU A 283 20.32 3.84 -26.01
CA GLU A 283 19.51 3.24 -27.08
C GLU A 283 19.65 4.01 -28.40
N ALA A 284 19.58 5.34 -28.36
CA ALA A 284 19.79 6.19 -29.53
C ALA A 284 21.18 5.98 -30.16
N ASN A 285 22.23 5.88 -29.32
CA ASN A 285 23.59 5.61 -29.79
C ASN A 285 23.73 4.20 -30.38
N GLU A 286 23.09 3.18 -29.80
CA GLU A 286 23.09 1.82 -30.32
C GLU A 286 22.40 1.73 -31.68
N LEU A 287 21.23 2.38 -31.82
CA LEU A 287 20.51 2.47 -33.09
C LEU A 287 21.37 3.14 -34.17
N LEU A 288 22.03 4.26 -33.85
CA LEU A 288 22.94 4.93 -34.77
C LEU A 288 24.13 4.03 -35.15
N ARG A 289 24.68 3.27 -34.21
CA ARG A 289 25.77 2.33 -34.47
C ARG A 289 25.32 1.20 -35.40
N ILE A 290 24.13 0.65 -35.18
CA ILE A 290 23.54 -0.38 -36.04
C ILE A 290 23.32 0.18 -37.45
N GLN A 291 22.77 1.40 -37.57
CA GLN A 291 22.58 2.05 -38.87
C GLN A 291 23.91 2.30 -39.60
N LYS A 292 24.95 2.75 -38.89
CA LYS A 292 26.30 2.92 -39.46
C LYS A 292 26.84 1.58 -39.96
N LEU A 293 26.77 0.53 -39.15
CA LEU A 293 27.23 -0.81 -39.53
C LEU A 293 26.48 -1.34 -40.77
N LYS A 294 25.17 -1.08 -40.87
CA LYS A 294 24.36 -1.43 -42.06
C LYS A 294 24.79 -0.68 -43.33
N LYS A 295 25.37 0.52 -43.20
CA LYS A 295 25.92 1.31 -44.34
C LYS A 295 27.35 0.91 -44.71
N GLU A 296 28.07 0.22 -43.82
CA GLU A 296 29.44 -0.26 -44.07
C GLU A 296 29.47 -1.43 -45.06
N SER A 297 30.65 -1.69 -45.62
CA SER A 297 30.87 -2.82 -46.55
C SER A 297 30.50 -4.18 -45.96
N GLN A 298 30.06 -5.10 -46.81
CA GLN A 298 29.61 -6.45 -46.42
C GLN A 298 30.68 -7.26 -45.66
N VAL A 299 31.97 -7.00 -45.93
CA VAL A 299 33.11 -7.62 -45.25
C VAL A 299 33.13 -7.24 -43.75
N ILE A 300 32.87 -5.96 -43.45
CA ILE A 300 32.80 -5.44 -42.08
C ILE A 300 31.57 -5.98 -41.35
N GLN A 301 30.42 -6.06 -42.04
CA GLN A 301 29.19 -6.61 -41.47
C GLN A 301 29.31 -8.08 -41.07
N ARG A 302 30.05 -8.86 -41.87
CA ARG A 302 30.28 -10.30 -41.63
C ARG A 302 31.46 -10.58 -40.70
N GLY A 303 32.13 -9.55 -40.18
CA GLY A 303 33.29 -9.72 -39.30
C GLY A 303 34.48 -10.44 -39.94
N LEU A 304 34.59 -10.41 -41.27
CA LEU A 304 35.69 -11.07 -41.98
C LEU A 304 37.00 -10.30 -41.75
N PRO A 305 38.15 -11.00 -41.68
CA PRO A 305 39.44 -10.36 -41.46
C PRO A 305 39.76 -9.39 -42.59
N LYS A 306 40.21 -8.18 -42.23
CA LYS A 306 40.67 -7.19 -43.21
C LYS A 306 42.02 -7.63 -43.78
N PRO A 307 42.19 -7.66 -45.11
CA PRO A 307 43.48 -7.99 -45.70
C PRO A 307 44.51 -6.92 -45.32
N SER A 308 45.70 -7.35 -44.91
CA SER A 308 46.80 -6.44 -44.54
C SER A 308 47.46 -5.79 -45.76
N LYS A 309 47.32 -6.40 -46.94
CA LYS A 309 47.81 -5.87 -48.22
C LYS A 309 46.61 -5.57 -49.13
N ILE A 310 46.55 -4.34 -49.61
CA ILE A 310 45.53 -3.90 -50.57
C ILE A 310 45.84 -4.53 -51.93
N ASN A 311 44.86 -5.15 -52.58
CA ASN A 311 45.03 -5.66 -53.93
C ASN A 311 44.88 -4.51 -54.93
N GLU A 312 45.99 -3.95 -55.42
CA GLU A 312 45.98 -2.84 -56.38
C GLU A 312 45.28 -3.18 -57.71
N GLN A 313 45.15 -4.47 -58.04
CA GLN A 313 44.45 -4.90 -59.25
C GLN A 313 42.93 -4.69 -59.18
N SER A 314 42.32 -4.63 -57.98
CA SER A 314 40.88 -4.40 -57.84
C SER A 314 40.47 -2.95 -58.10
N PHE A 315 41.42 -2.02 -58.11
CA PHE A 315 41.19 -0.61 -58.42
C PHE A 315 41.44 -0.27 -59.90
N LYS A 316 41.95 -1.22 -60.68
CA LYS A 316 42.12 -1.03 -62.12
C LYS A 316 40.76 -1.19 -62.78
N ALA A 317 40.30 -0.15 -63.46
CA ALA A 317 39.10 -0.22 -64.29
C ALA A 317 39.25 -1.40 -65.26
N VAL A 318 38.31 -2.35 -65.19
CA VAL A 318 38.25 -3.46 -66.14
C VAL A 318 38.05 -2.83 -67.51
N SER A 319 39.06 -2.88 -68.37
CA SER A 319 38.86 -2.53 -69.79
C SER A 319 37.78 -3.46 -70.31
N SER A 320 36.69 -2.88 -70.78
CA SER A 320 35.54 -3.59 -71.31
C SER A 320 36.01 -4.61 -72.34
N LYS A 321 35.62 -5.88 -72.13
CA LYS A 321 35.71 -6.94 -73.13
C LYS A 321 34.79 -6.58 -74.32
N SER A 322 35.22 -5.67 -75.18
CA SER A 322 34.55 -5.36 -76.45
C SER A 322 35.50 -5.35 -77.65
N ASP A 323 36.81 -5.52 -77.45
CA ASP A 323 37.80 -5.46 -78.56
C ASP A 323 38.72 -6.69 -78.66
N ILE A 324 38.22 -7.89 -78.37
CA ILE A 324 38.96 -9.15 -78.65
C ILE A 324 38.56 -9.79 -80.01
N GLY A 325 37.59 -9.22 -80.72
CA GLY A 325 36.97 -9.85 -81.90
C GLY A 325 37.38 -9.33 -83.28
N LYS A 326 38.32 -8.38 -83.41
CA LYS A 326 38.63 -7.76 -84.70
C LYS A 326 40.11 -7.46 -84.93
N VAL A 327 41.01 -8.41 -84.74
CA VAL A 327 42.34 -8.30 -85.34
C VAL A 327 42.86 -9.68 -85.75
N ASN A 328 43.11 -9.84 -87.05
CA ASN A 328 43.86 -10.90 -87.77
C ASN A 328 43.08 -12.03 -88.48
N SER A 329 42.58 -11.70 -89.67
CA SER A 329 42.69 -12.58 -90.85
C SER A 329 42.91 -11.70 -92.10
N PRO A 330 44.10 -11.77 -92.72
CA PRO A 330 44.21 -11.89 -94.17
C PRO A 330 44.61 -13.30 -94.58
#